data_AF-A0AAD1KM87-F1
#
_entry.id   AF-A0AAD1KM87-F1
#
_cell.length_a   1.000
_cell.length_b   1.000
_cell.length_c   1.000
_cell.angle_alpha   90.00
_cell.angle_beta   90.00
_cell.angle_gamma   90.00
#
_symmetry.space_group_name_H-M   'P 1'
#
loop_
_entity.id
_entity.type
_entity.pdbx_description
1 polymer ?
#
loop_
_entity_poly.entity_id
_entity_poly.type
_entity_poly.pdbx_seq_one_letter_code
_entity_poly.pdbx_strand_id
1 'polypeptide(L)'
;MGRTETLTVRVSSSTDCRWNTQKVKQTLTVTSGSDRIWSTDDCSSWGPKGVHEIKPKNPWTYEVSWPTKRSTGKCKLSKESLGAGYYVATVNLGGGPSDRFVMQMGA
;
A
#
# COMPACT_ATOMS: atom_id res chain seq x y z
N MET A 1 -2.10 11.66 19.39
CA MET A 1 -1.26 10.57 18.84
C MET A 1 -1.81 10.24 17.46
N GLY A 2 -0.98 10.23 16.41
CA GLY A 2 -1.48 10.01 15.03
C GLY A 2 -2.10 8.62 14.90
N ARG A 3 -3.31 8.54 14.34
CA ARG A 3 -3.98 7.26 14.06
C ARG A 3 -3.19 6.54 12.97
N THR A 4 -2.80 5.29 13.18
CA THR A 4 -2.22 4.47 12.10
C THR A 4 -3.38 3.75 11.43
N GLU A 5 -3.50 3.90 10.11
CA GLU A 5 -4.48 3.19 9.31
C GLU A 5 -3.87 1.88 8.81
N THR A 6 -4.63 0.80 8.90
CA THR A 6 -4.22 -0.52 8.41
C THR A 6 -4.98 -0.84 7.14
N LEU A 7 -4.24 -1.04 6.05
CA LEU A 7 -4.78 -1.41 4.75
C LEU A 7 -4.56 -2.90 4.53
N THR A 8 -5.64 -3.66 4.38
CA THR A 8 -5.57 -5.07 4.02
C THR A 8 -5.54 -5.21 2.50
N VAL A 9 -4.45 -5.78 1.98
CA VAL A 9 -4.29 -6.05 0.55
C VAL A 9 -4.45 -7.55 0.31
N ARG A 10 -5.32 -7.89 -0.63
CA ARG A 10 -5.55 -9.27 -1.06
C ARG A 10 -5.07 -9.46 -2.49
N VAL A 11 -4.16 -10.39 -2.70
CA VAL A 11 -3.62 -10.76 -4.01
C VAL A 11 -4.17 -12.14 -4.39
N SER A 12 -4.88 -12.19 -5.50
CA SER A 12 -5.48 -13.41 -6.03
C SER A 12 -4.98 -13.71 -7.44
N SER A 13 -5.07 -14.97 -7.84
CA SER A 13 -4.73 -15.44 -9.18
C SER A 13 -5.73 -16.54 -9.59
N SER A 14 -6.06 -16.62 -10.87
CA SER A 14 -6.89 -17.68 -11.44
C SER A 14 -6.09 -18.96 -11.75
N THR A 15 -4.76 -18.87 -11.71
CA THR A 15 -3.81 -19.98 -11.91
C THR A 15 -2.75 -19.99 -10.81
N ASP A 16 -2.03 -21.10 -10.66
CA ASP A 16 -0.89 -21.17 -9.75
C ASP A 16 0.17 -20.15 -10.16
N CYS A 17 0.48 -19.23 -9.23
CA CYS A 17 1.39 -18.13 -9.44
C CYS A 17 2.37 -18.06 -8.29
N ARG A 18 3.67 -17.99 -8.63
CA ARG A 18 4.72 -17.73 -7.63
C ARG A 18 5.15 -16.27 -7.72
N TRP A 19 4.64 -15.46 -6.80
CA TRP A 19 4.95 -14.04 -6.74
C TRP A 19 6.23 -13.81 -5.94
N ASN A 20 7.28 -13.32 -6.60
CA ASN A 20 8.50 -12.85 -5.94
C ASN A 20 8.49 -11.32 -5.87
N THR A 21 8.43 -10.76 -4.66
CA THR A 21 8.27 -9.30 -4.45
C THR A 21 9.50 -8.48 -4.87
N GLN A 22 10.66 -9.12 -5.04
CA GLN A 22 11.87 -8.48 -5.58
C GLN A 22 11.84 -8.37 -7.12
N LYS A 23 11.14 -9.30 -7.80
CA LYS A 23 11.01 -9.29 -9.27
C LYS A 23 9.79 -8.52 -9.73
N VAL A 24 8.67 -8.69 -9.04
CA VAL A 24 7.40 -8.01 -9.32
C VAL A 24 7.08 -7.19 -8.08
N LYS A 25 7.40 -5.90 -8.12
CA LYS A 25 7.17 -5.01 -6.99
C LYS A 25 5.68 -4.72 -6.84
N GLN A 26 5.21 -4.73 -5.59
CA GLN A 26 3.93 -4.11 -5.24
C GLN A 26 4.20 -2.73 -4.66
N THR A 27 3.40 -1.77 -5.09
CA THR A 27 3.40 -0.41 -4.54
C THR A 27 2.00 -0.07 -4.07
N LEU A 28 1.88 0.44 -2.84
CA LEU A 28 0.67 1.06 -2.35
C LEU A 28 0.95 2.54 -2.20
N THR A 29 0.18 3.36 -2.90
CA THR A 29 0.34 4.82 -2.89
C THR A 29 -0.93 5.46 -2.37
N VAL A 30 -0.80 6.29 -1.34
CA VAL A 30 -1.88 7.10 -0.79
C VAL A 30 -1.80 8.51 -1.37
N THR A 31 -2.92 8.99 -1.88
CA THR A 31 -3.08 10.32 -2.48
C THR A 31 -4.23 11.08 -1.85
N SER A 32 -4.19 12.41 -1.92
CA SER A 32 -5.32 13.28 -1.61
C SER A 32 -5.50 14.27 -2.77
N GLY A 33 -6.57 14.10 -3.56
CA GLY A 33 -6.68 14.79 -4.84
C GLY A 33 -5.50 14.45 -5.78
N SER A 34 -4.77 15.47 -6.24
CA SER A 34 -3.56 15.32 -7.06
C SER A 34 -2.27 15.19 -6.24
N ASP A 35 -2.33 15.33 -4.92
CA ASP A 35 -1.17 15.32 -4.05
C ASP A 35 -0.81 13.89 -3.62
N ARG A 36 0.46 13.53 -3.79
CA ARG A 36 1.00 12.24 -3.35
C ARG A 36 1.40 12.34 -1.89
N ILE A 37 0.66 11.64 -1.02
CA ILE A 37 0.87 11.69 0.42
C ILE A 37 1.90 10.64 0.85
N TRP A 38 1.71 9.38 0.50
CA TRP A 38 2.56 8.31 1.02
C TRP A 38 2.71 7.17 0.02
N SER A 39 3.82 6.45 0.02
CA SER A 39 3.94 5.20 -0.73
C SER A 39 4.82 4.18 -0.05
N THR A 40 4.51 2.89 -0.21
CA THR A 40 5.42 1.81 0.17
C THR A 40 6.71 1.81 -0.64
N ASP A 41 6.74 2.43 -1.83
CA ASP A 41 7.97 2.51 -2.62
C ASP A 41 9.03 3.44 -1.99
N ASP A 42 8.60 4.36 -1.12
CA ASP A 42 9.51 5.23 -0.37
C ASP A 42 10.33 4.45 0.68
N CYS A 43 9.87 3.26 1.07
CA CYS A 43 10.60 2.38 1.98
C CYS A 43 10.27 0.90 1.78
N SER A 44 11.27 0.11 1.42
CA SER A 44 11.13 -1.34 1.20
C SER A 44 10.67 -2.13 2.44
N SER A 45 10.73 -1.56 3.64
CA SER A 45 10.20 -2.19 4.86
C SER A 45 8.69 -2.05 5.03
N TRP A 46 8.04 -1.13 4.32
CA TRP A 46 6.59 -0.89 4.44
C TRP A 46 5.75 -1.78 3.52
N GLY A 47 6.39 -2.39 2.51
CA GLY A 47 5.75 -3.31 1.57
C GLY A 47 5.97 -4.80 1.92
N PRO A 48 5.33 -5.69 1.16
CA PRO A 48 5.47 -7.14 1.33
C PRO A 48 6.86 -7.63 0.90
N LYS A 49 7.35 -8.68 1.57
CA LYS A 49 8.70 -9.23 1.33
C LYS A 49 8.66 -10.73 1.13
N GLY A 50 9.45 -11.18 0.16
CA GLY A 50 9.77 -12.60 -0.03
C GLY A 50 9.14 -13.18 -1.29
N VAL A 51 8.85 -14.46 -1.22
CA VAL A 51 8.22 -15.23 -2.29
C VAL A 51 6.96 -15.85 -1.74
N HIS A 52 5.85 -15.63 -2.43
CA HIS A 52 4.52 -16.07 -2.03
C HIS A 52 3.92 -16.95 -3.13
N GLU A 53 3.39 -18.11 -2.74
CA GLU A 53 2.62 -18.96 -3.62
C GLU A 53 1.15 -18.54 -3.56
N ILE A 54 0.58 -18.21 -4.71
CA ILE A 54 -0.80 -17.80 -4.87
C ILE A 54 -1.46 -18.86 -5.74
N LYS A 55 -2.44 -19.57 -5.16
CA LYS A 55 -3.17 -20.62 -5.87
C LYS A 55 -4.61 -20.18 -6.13
N PRO A 56 -5.29 -20.76 -7.13
CA PRO A 56 -6.72 -20.57 -7.30
C PRO A 56 -7.44 -20.88 -5.98
N LYS A 57 -8.35 -20.00 -5.55
CA LYS A 57 -9.09 -20.09 -4.28
C LYS A 57 -8.26 -19.95 -2.99
N ASN A 58 -6.94 -19.82 -3.08
CA ASN A 58 -6.07 -19.51 -1.94
C ASN A 58 -5.29 -18.20 -2.19
N PRO A 59 -5.95 -17.05 -2.05
CA PRO A 59 -5.32 -15.75 -2.21
C PRO A 59 -4.36 -15.47 -1.05
N TRP A 60 -3.35 -14.65 -1.33
CA TRP A 60 -2.45 -14.17 -0.29
C TRP A 60 -2.94 -12.81 0.23
N THR A 61 -3.04 -12.67 1.54
CA THR A 61 -3.49 -11.44 2.19
C THR A 61 -2.41 -10.94 3.14
N TYR A 62 -2.20 -9.62 3.15
CA TYR A 62 -1.26 -8.98 4.05
C TYR A 62 -1.74 -7.58 4.40
N GLU A 63 -1.16 -7.03 5.47
CA GLU A 63 -1.49 -5.71 5.96
C GLU A 63 -0.36 -4.72 5.67
N VAL A 64 -0.75 -3.50 5.34
CA VAL A 64 0.13 -2.36 5.19
C VAL A 64 -0.28 -1.30 6.19
N SER A 65 0.61 -0.98 7.13
CA SER A 65 0.38 0.07 8.12
C SER A 65 0.83 1.42 7.58
N TRP A 66 -0.11 2.34 7.44
CA TRP A 66 0.17 3.73 7.08
C TRP A 66 -0.03 4.65 8.29
N PRO A 67 1.02 5.33 8.78
CA PRO A 67 0.96 6.11 10.02
C PRO A 67 0.25 7.48 9.87
N THR A 68 -0.62 7.63 8.86
CA THR A 68 -1.31 8.89 8.50
C THR A 68 -0.40 10.09 8.40
N LYS A 69 0.79 9.86 7.86
CA LYS A 69 1.82 10.89 7.62
C LYS A 69 2.27 10.86 6.18
N ARG A 70 2.66 12.03 5.68
CA ARG A 70 3.30 12.14 4.37
C ARG A 70 4.65 11.44 4.40
N SER A 71 5.00 10.66 3.38
CA SER A 71 6.37 10.19 3.17
C SER A 71 7.18 11.27 2.46
N THR A 72 8.43 11.49 2.89
CA THR A 72 9.36 12.42 2.23
C THR A 72 10.45 11.70 1.42
N GLY A 73 10.22 10.41 1.14
CA GLY A 73 11.19 9.52 0.50
C GLY A 73 12.26 8.99 1.47
N LYS A 74 13.06 8.02 1.01
CA LYS A 74 14.18 7.43 1.77
C LYS A 74 13.78 6.97 3.17
N CYS A 75 12.64 6.29 3.30
CA CYS A 75 12.09 5.81 4.57
C CYS A 75 11.79 6.90 5.62
N LYS A 76 11.53 8.14 5.20
CA LYS A 76 11.20 9.24 6.11
C LYS A 76 9.74 9.64 6.02
N LEU A 77 9.23 10.07 7.16
CA LEU A 77 7.88 10.62 7.31
C LEU A 77 7.97 12.10 7.68
N SER A 78 7.04 12.89 7.17
CA SER A 78 6.86 14.28 7.59
C SER A 78 6.49 14.33 9.08
N LYS A 79 6.87 15.43 9.73
CA LYS A 79 6.42 15.74 11.09
C LYS A 79 5.01 16.33 11.11
N GLU A 80 4.53 16.81 9.95
CA GLU A 80 3.20 17.36 9.78
C GLU A 80 2.14 16.26 9.90
N SER A 81 1.08 16.57 10.64
CA SER A 81 -0.13 15.75 10.66
C SER A 81 -0.95 16.04 9.42
N LEU A 82 -1.56 14.99 8.87
CA LEU A 82 -2.53 15.15 7.79
C LEU A 82 -3.85 15.71 8.33
N GLY A 83 -4.51 16.54 7.53
CA GLY A 83 -5.80 17.12 7.86
C GLY A 83 -6.96 16.15 7.62
N ALA A 84 -8.15 16.53 8.07
CA ALA A 84 -9.37 15.85 7.68
C ALA A 84 -9.58 15.93 6.16
N GLY A 85 -10.19 14.89 5.58
CA GLY A 85 -10.44 14.83 4.14
C GLY A 85 -10.48 13.41 3.59
N TYR A 86 -10.51 13.32 2.27
CA TYR A 86 -10.49 12.06 1.55
C TYR A 86 -9.08 11.70 1.10
N TYR A 87 -8.74 10.43 1.29
CA TYR A 87 -7.47 9.85 0.93
C TYR A 87 -7.72 8.57 0.13
N VAL A 88 -6.98 8.37 -0.95
CA VAL A 88 -7.16 7.22 -1.83
C VAL A 88 -5.89 6.40 -1.80
N ALA A 89 -5.98 5.18 -1.26
CA ALA A 89 -4.93 4.17 -1.35
C ALA A 89 -5.10 3.42 -2.67
N THR A 90 -4.09 3.47 -3.54
CA THR A 90 -4.05 2.72 -4.80
C THR A 90 -2.93 1.70 -4.72
N VAL A 91 -3.25 0.42 -4.90
CA VAL A 91 -2.28 -0.66 -5.01
C VAL A 91 -1.99 -0.95 -6.47
N ASN A 92 -0.72 -1.14 -6.81
CA ASN A 92 -0.27 -1.57 -8.13
C ASN A 92 0.71 -2.73 -8.00
N LEU A 93 0.59 -3.73 -8.87
CA LEU A 93 1.48 -4.89 -8.90
C LEU A 93 2.27 -4.92 -10.22
N GLY A 94 3.52 -4.44 -10.21
CA GLY A 94 4.49 -4.59 -11.31
C GLY A 94 4.00 -4.21 -12.71
N GLY A 95 3.23 -3.12 -12.85
CA GLY A 95 2.66 -2.68 -14.12
C GLY A 95 1.42 -3.47 -14.60
N GLY A 96 0.96 -4.42 -13.78
CA GLY A 96 -0.25 -5.20 -13.99
C GLY A 96 -1.48 -4.57 -13.32
N PRO A 97 -2.39 -5.39 -12.74
CA PRO A 97 -3.63 -4.90 -12.13
C PRO A 97 -3.40 -3.88 -11.02
N SER A 98 -4.35 -2.97 -10.90
CA SER A 98 -4.42 -1.99 -9.82
C SER A 98 -5.79 -1.99 -9.18
N ASP A 99 -5.85 -1.73 -7.88
CA ASP A 99 -7.11 -1.52 -7.15
C ASP A 99 -6.99 -0.28 -6.25
N ARG A 100 -8.12 0.29 -5.85
CA ARG A 100 -8.15 1.50 -5.01
C ARG A 100 -9.19 1.41 -3.90
N PHE A 101 -8.82 2.00 -2.77
CA PHE A 101 -9.66 2.13 -1.60
C PHE A 101 -9.71 3.59 -1.13
N VAL A 102 -10.91 4.10 -0.91
CA VAL A 102 -11.14 5.49 -0.46
C VAL A 102 -11.35 5.49 1.04
N MET A 103 -10.54 6.29 1.73
CA MET A 103 -10.58 6.51 3.17
C MET A 103 -11.07 7.93 3.43
N GLN A 104 -11.97 8.08 4.41
CA GLN A 104 -12.37 9.39 4.92
C GLN A 104 -11.76 9.57 6.31
N MET A 105 -10.86 10.53 6.46
CA MET A 105 -10.31 10.91 7.76
C MET A 105 -11.14 12.08 8.32
N GLY A 106 -11.87 11.81 9.40
CA GLY A 106 -12.58 12.83 10.19
C GLY A 106 -11.69 13.39 11.29
N ALA A 107 -11.91 14.67 11.61
CA ALA A 107 -11.29 15.35 12.76
C ALA A 107 -11.69 14.71 14.09
#